data_AF-G2FKE8-F1
#
_entry.id   AF-G2FKE8-F1
#
_cell.length_a   1.000
_cell.length_b   1.000
_cell.length_c   1.000
_cell.angle_alpha   90.00
_cell.angle_beta   90.00
_cell.angle_gamma   90.00
#
_symmetry.space_group_name_H-M   'P 1'
#
loop_
_entity.id
_entity.type
_entity.pdbx_description
1 polymer ?
#
loop_
_entity_poly.entity_id
_entity_poly.type
_entity_poly.pdbx_seq_one_letter_code
_entity_poly.pdbx_strand_id
1 'polypeptide(L)'
;MGLTGEQVVRNFRFYSVFPDNEEFAVRDESKEVGSILSPPPQGERFALAGRTWEVMEIDLKRKTVYAKQVKGKVRTVWNGGGGSIHSKILQRMKRVLKEDITYSYLQPGAVKRLCEARDLVR
;
A
#
# COMPACT_ATOMS: atom_id res chain seq x y z
N MET A 1 -29.71 31.01 -27.04
CA MET A 1 -28.90 29.92 -27.62
C MET A 1 -27.47 30.07 -27.12
N GLY A 2 -27.20 29.59 -25.90
CA GLY A 2 -25.91 29.74 -25.22
C GLY A 2 -25.02 28.53 -25.44
N LEU A 3 -24.24 28.55 -26.53
CA LEU A 3 -23.31 27.49 -26.92
C LEU A 3 -22.08 27.36 -25.99
N THR A 4 -21.94 28.25 -25.02
CA THR A 4 -20.77 28.34 -24.12
C THR A 4 -20.98 27.58 -22.79
N GLY A 5 -22.17 27.06 -22.52
CA GLY A 5 -22.46 26.27 -21.30
C GLY A 5 -22.15 24.77 -21.43
N GLU A 6 -21.88 24.28 -22.64
CA GLU A 6 -21.86 22.83 -22.94
C GLU A 6 -20.53 22.13 -22.62
N GLN A 7 -19.44 22.89 -22.38
CA GLN A 7 -18.14 22.28 -22.01
C GLN A 7 -17.93 22.09 -20.51
N VAL A 8 -18.67 22.79 -19.63
CA VAL A 8 -18.45 22.71 -18.18
C VAL A 8 -19.19 21.51 -17.55
N VAL A 9 -20.21 20.98 -18.23
CA VAL A 9 -21.03 19.85 -17.75
C VAL A 9 -20.41 18.48 -18.12
N ARG A 10 -19.26 18.45 -18.81
CA ARG A 10 -18.57 17.20 -19.15
C ARG A 10 -17.57 16.71 -18.11
N ASN A 11 -17.47 17.36 -16.96
CA ASN A 11 -16.66 16.86 -15.86
C ASN A 11 -17.54 16.14 -14.83
N PHE A 12 -17.86 14.87 -15.10
CA PHE A 12 -18.59 13.93 -14.22
C PHE A 12 -17.87 13.61 -12.88
N ARG A 13 -16.92 14.45 -12.45
CA ARG A 13 -16.17 14.28 -11.19
C ARG A 13 -16.94 14.73 -9.94
N PHE A 14 -18.18 15.19 -10.08
CA PHE A 14 -18.97 15.74 -8.97
C PHE A 14 -19.78 14.69 -8.17
N TYR A 15 -19.79 13.41 -8.56
CA TYR A 15 -20.57 12.35 -7.90
C TYR A 15 -19.74 11.24 -7.24
N SER A 16 -18.41 11.30 -7.27
CA SER A 16 -17.57 10.23 -6.71
C SER A 16 -17.17 10.58 -5.28
N VAL A 17 -17.84 9.97 -4.30
CA VAL A 17 -17.53 10.05 -2.85
C VAL A 17 -16.27 9.24 -2.48
N PHE A 18 -15.49 8.84 -3.47
CA PHE A 18 -14.29 8.01 -3.33
C PHE A 18 -13.11 8.81 -3.91
N PRO A 19 -11.99 8.92 -3.19
CA PRO A 19 -10.81 9.60 -3.72
C PRO A 19 -10.41 8.95 -5.05
N ASP A 20 -10.23 9.77 -6.08
CA ASP A 20 -9.63 9.36 -7.35
C ASP A 20 -8.19 8.94 -7.04
N ASN A 21 -7.99 7.65 -6.80
CA ASN A 21 -6.68 7.11 -6.51
C ASN A 21 -5.99 6.94 -7.87
N GLU A 22 -5.11 7.88 -8.21
CA GLU A 22 -4.44 7.90 -9.51
C GLU A 22 -3.54 6.66 -9.67
N GLU A 23 -4.02 5.68 -10.43
CA GLU A 23 -3.28 4.45 -10.73
C GLU A 23 -2.22 4.68 -11.83
N PHE A 24 -1.01 4.16 -11.60
CA PHE A 24 0.08 4.07 -12.55
C PHE A 24 0.19 2.65 -13.11
N ALA A 25 0.22 2.50 -14.43
CA ALA A 25 0.43 1.21 -15.09
C ALA A 25 1.92 0.82 -15.05
N VAL A 26 2.22 -0.38 -14.57
CA VAL A 26 3.57 -0.94 -14.52
C VAL A 26 3.82 -1.81 -15.75
N ARG A 27 4.90 -1.53 -16.48
CA ARG A 27 5.30 -2.24 -17.70
C ARG A 27 6.73 -2.74 -17.64
N ASP A 28 6.93 -3.94 -18.15
CA ASP A 28 8.24 -4.56 -18.39
C ASP A 28 8.48 -4.53 -19.90
N GLU A 29 9.22 -3.52 -20.36
CA GLU A 29 9.44 -3.18 -21.78
C GLU A 29 8.15 -3.03 -22.60
N SER A 30 7.60 -4.15 -23.08
CA SER A 30 6.37 -4.23 -23.89
C SER A 30 5.21 -4.95 -23.20
N LYS A 31 5.44 -5.56 -22.02
CA LYS A 31 4.45 -6.36 -21.30
C LYS A 31 3.85 -5.58 -20.14
N GLU A 32 2.53 -5.53 -20.07
CA GLU A 32 1.83 -4.97 -18.91
C GLU A 32 1.86 -5.97 -17.74
N VAL A 33 2.30 -5.48 -16.58
CA VAL A 33 2.46 -6.28 -15.36
C VAL A 33 1.27 -6.08 -14.41
N GLY A 34 0.81 -4.84 -14.26
CA GLY A 34 -0.31 -4.46 -13.38
C GLY A 34 -0.36 -2.95 -13.13
N SER A 35 -1.07 -2.51 -12.09
CA SER A 35 -1.16 -1.11 -11.66
C SER A 35 -0.68 -0.91 -10.22
N ILE A 36 -0.13 0.27 -9.93
CA ILE A 36 0.26 0.71 -8.58
C ILE A 36 -0.23 2.13 -8.32
N LEU A 37 -0.59 2.43 -7.07
CA LEU A 37 -1.14 3.73 -6.69
C LEU A 37 -0.09 4.82 -6.54
N SER A 38 1.11 4.45 -6.10
CA SER A 38 2.21 5.37 -5.90
C SER A 38 3.50 4.67 -6.31
N PRO A 39 4.12 5.07 -7.42
CA PRO A 39 5.39 4.50 -7.82
C PRO A 39 6.50 4.94 -6.87
N PRO A 40 7.37 4.03 -6.42
CA PRO A 40 8.60 4.41 -5.74
C PRO A 40 9.53 5.13 -6.72
N PRO A 41 10.51 5.90 -6.22
CA PRO A 41 11.44 6.64 -7.08
C PRO A 41 12.28 5.70 -7.95
N GLN A 42 12.88 6.28 -9.00
CA GLN A 42 13.76 5.55 -9.92
C GLN A 42 14.91 4.87 -9.18
N GLY A 43 15.21 3.62 -9.54
CA GLY A 43 16.25 2.79 -8.90
C GLY A 43 15.81 2.04 -7.64
N GLU A 44 14.62 2.33 -7.11
CA GLU A 44 14.05 1.55 -6.01
C GLU A 44 13.36 0.27 -6.48
N ARG A 45 13.19 -0.65 -5.53
CA ARG A 45 12.57 -1.96 -5.77
C ARG A 45 11.22 -2.04 -5.08
N PHE A 46 10.25 -2.66 -5.73
CA PHE A 46 8.92 -2.92 -5.18
C PHE A 46 8.46 -4.34 -5.46
N ALA A 47 7.44 -4.79 -4.72
CA ALA A 47 6.78 -6.05 -4.97
C ALA A 47 5.45 -5.82 -5.70
N LEU A 48 5.25 -6.53 -6.81
CA LEU A 48 3.98 -6.56 -7.54
C LEU A 48 3.76 -7.98 -8.09
N ALA A 49 2.53 -8.49 -7.90
CA ALA A 49 2.14 -9.84 -8.33
C ALA A 49 3.09 -10.95 -7.83
N GLY A 50 3.57 -10.84 -6.57
CA GLY A 50 4.48 -11.83 -5.97
C GLY A 50 5.91 -11.83 -6.53
N ARG A 51 6.26 -10.86 -7.39
CA ARG A 51 7.58 -10.69 -7.98
C ARG A 51 8.18 -9.36 -7.54
N THR A 52 9.50 -9.27 -7.57
CA THR A 52 10.22 -8.03 -7.28
C THR A 52 10.62 -7.33 -8.57
N TRP A 53 10.36 -6.04 -8.61
CA TRP A 53 10.54 -5.16 -9.75
C TRP A 53 11.42 -3.99 -9.35
N GLU A 54 12.34 -3.57 -10.22
CA GLU A 54 13.18 -2.39 -10.05
C GLU A 54 12.71 -1.30 -11.00
N VAL A 55 12.45 -0.09 -10.49
CA VAL A 55 11.96 1.03 -11.30
C VAL A 55 13.09 1.55 -12.19
N MET A 56 12.91 1.45 -13.50
CA MET A 56 13.84 1.98 -14.50
C MET A 56 13.50 3.42 -14.84
N GLU A 57 12.22 3.73 -15.07
CA GLU A 57 11.76 5.06 -15.48
C GLU A 57 10.30 5.29 -15.11
N ILE A 58 9.92 6.54 -14.83
CA ILE A 58 8.56 6.94 -14.49
C ILE A 58 8.08 8.02 -15.46
N ASP A 59 7.13 7.66 -16.31
CA ASP A 59 6.41 8.57 -17.20
C ASP A 59 5.19 9.16 -16.48
N LEU A 60 5.38 10.30 -15.81
CA LEU A 60 4.28 11.01 -15.13
C LEU A 60 3.18 11.46 -16.12
N LYS A 61 3.55 11.81 -17.36
CA LYS A 61 2.59 12.25 -18.39
C LYS A 61 1.65 11.13 -18.84
N ARG A 62 2.15 9.90 -18.91
CA ARG A 62 1.41 8.72 -19.38
C ARG A 62 0.96 7.82 -18.22
N LYS A 63 1.20 8.23 -16.98
CA LYS A 63 0.99 7.42 -15.76
C LYS A 63 1.53 6.00 -15.92
N THR A 64 2.73 5.87 -16.49
CA THR A 64 3.34 4.58 -16.80
C THR A 64 4.68 4.47 -16.09
N VAL A 65 4.96 3.32 -15.49
CA VAL A 65 6.20 3.00 -14.79
C VAL A 65 6.86 1.86 -15.53
N TYR A 66 8.05 2.09 -16.07
CA TYR A 66 8.86 1.01 -16.62
C TYR A 66 9.66 0.38 -15.49
N ALA A 67 9.48 -0.92 -15.29
CA ALA A 67 10.17 -1.67 -14.26
C ALA A 67 10.67 -3.00 -14.80
N LYS A 68 11.85 -3.43 -14.32
CA LYS A 68 12.48 -4.69 -14.73
C LYS A 68 12.39 -5.71 -13.61
N GLN A 69 12.08 -6.97 -13.95
CA GLN A 69 12.05 -8.03 -12.95
C GLN A 69 13.46 -8.34 -12.41
N VAL A 70 13.64 -8.29 -11.09
CA VAL A 70 14.91 -8.61 -10.42
C VAL A 70 14.76 -9.80 -9.47
N LYS A 71 15.79 -10.65 -9.40
CA LYS A 71 15.86 -11.74 -8.42
C LYS A 71 16.38 -11.18 -7.10
N GLY A 72 15.49 -10.91 -6.15
CA GLY A 72 15.84 -10.44 -4.82
C GLY A 72 14.63 -10.37 -3.91
N LYS A 73 14.85 -10.49 -2.59
CA LYS A 73 13.81 -10.20 -1.60
C LYS A 73 13.70 -8.68 -1.46
N VAL A 74 12.61 -8.08 -1.91
CA VAL A 74 12.34 -6.70 -1.54
C VAL A 74 12.08 -6.65 -0.05
N ARG A 75 12.66 -5.67 0.65
CA ARG A 75 12.14 -5.28 1.96
C ARG A 75 10.80 -4.63 1.69
N THR A 76 9.73 -5.42 1.66
CA THR A 76 8.39 -4.91 1.44
C THR A 76 8.04 -4.05 2.65
N VAL A 77 8.34 -2.76 2.57
CA VAL A 77 7.81 -1.80 3.54
C VAL A 77 6.35 -1.65 3.14
N TRP A 78 5.50 -2.44 3.80
CA TRP A 78 4.07 -2.28 3.68
C TRP A 78 3.71 -0.97 4.39
N ASN A 79 3.76 0.12 3.63
CA ASN A 79 3.13 1.38 4.01
C ASN A 79 1.63 1.16 3.86
N GLY A 80 1.05 0.35 4.75
CA GLY A 80 -0.39 0.14 4.77
C GLY A 80 -1.07 1.49 4.70
N GLY A 81 -2.10 1.62 3.85
CA GLY A 81 -2.91 2.82 3.81
C GLY A 81 -3.33 3.12 5.24
N GLY A 82 -2.84 4.24 5.78
CA GLY A 82 -3.01 4.60 7.18
C GLY A 82 -4.48 4.82 7.48
N GLY A 83 -5.22 3.73 7.66
CA GLY A 83 -6.55 3.77 8.22
C GLY A 83 -6.43 4.42 9.59
N SER A 84 -7.33 5.35 9.90
CA SER A 84 -7.34 6.02 11.19
C SER A 84 -7.59 4.98 12.29
N ILE A 85 -6.52 4.46 12.89
CA ILE A 85 -6.61 3.58 14.06
C ILE A 85 -6.92 4.49 15.25
N HIS A 86 -8.08 4.30 15.86
CA HIS A 86 -8.42 5.07 17.06
C HIS A 86 -7.36 4.82 18.15
N SER A 87 -6.93 5.92 18.79
CA SER A 87 -5.96 5.93 19.90
C SER A 87 -6.21 4.88 21.00
N LYS A 88 -7.48 4.56 21.31
CA LYS A 88 -7.85 3.54 22.29
C LYS A 88 -7.35 2.14 21.91
N ILE A 89 -7.33 1.82 20.62
CA ILE A 89 -6.82 0.54 20.10
C ILE A 89 -5.29 0.49 20.28
N LEU A 90 -4.59 1.56 19.93
CA LEU A 90 -3.13 1.64 20.12
C LEU A 90 -2.74 1.52 21.60
N GLN A 91 -3.49 2.15 22.50
CA GLN A 91 -3.31 2.01 23.94
C GLN A 91 -3.53 0.57 24.41
N ARG A 92 -4.55 -0.12 23.89
CA ARG A 92 -4.79 -1.53 24.24
C ARG A 92 -3.68 -2.43 23.73
N MET A 93 -3.21 -2.24 22.49
CA MET A 93 -2.09 -2.99 21.92
C MET A 93 -0.82 -2.82 22.77
N LYS A 94 -0.50 -1.58 23.16
CA LYS A 94 0.63 -1.30 24.06
C LYS A 94 0.46 -2.00 25.41
N ARG A 95 -0.75 -2.02 25.98
CA ARG A 95 -1.02 -2.71 27.26
C ARG A 95 -0.85 -4.23 27.13
N VAL A 96 -1.35 -4.84 26.06
CA VAL A 96 -1.23 -6.28 25.77
C VAL A 96 0.24 -6.73 25.74
N LEU A 97 1.12 -5.90 25.19
CA LEU A 97 2.56 -6.17 25.12
C LEU A 97 3.28 -5.99 26.46
N LYS A 98 2.70 -5.28 27.43
CA LYS A 98 3.32 -5.02 28.75
C LYS A 98 2.75 -5.88 29.89
N GLU A 99 1.52 -6.35 29.74
CA GLU A 99 0.87 -7.18 30.76
C GLU A 99 1.31 -8.65 30.64
N ASP A 100 1.37 -9.35 31.77
CA ASP A 100 1.71 -10.79 31.84
C ASP A 100 0.44 -11.66 31.82
N ILE A 101 -0.54 -11.27 31.01
CA ILE A 101 -1.83 -11.97 30.91
C ILE A 101 -1.79 -12.92 29.72
N THR A 102 -2.24 -14.15 29.93
CA THR A 102 -2.50 -15.13 28.86
C THR A 102 -4.00 -15.17 28.61
N TYR A 103 -4.39 -14.90 27.36
CA TYR A 103 -5.79 -14.86 26.97
C TYR A 103 -6.30 -16.25 26.60
N SER A 104 -7.37 -16.70 27.24
CA SER A 104 -7.95 -18.03 27.04
C SER A 104 -8.46 -18.29 25.63
N TYR A 105 -8.74 -17.23 24.86
CA TYR A 105 -9.20 -17.33 23.47
C TYR A 105 -8.05 -17.46 22.46
N LEU A 106 -6.79 -17.40 22.87
CA LEU A 106 -5.65 -17.52 21.95
C LEU A 106 -5.29 -18.98 21.70
N GLN A 107 -5.10 -19.32 20.43
CA GLN A 107 -4.55 -20.60 20.02
C GLN A 107 -3.05 -20.70 20.39
N PRO A 108 -2.49 -21.93 20.52
CA PRO A 108 -1.10 -22.12 20.95
C PRO A 108 -0.06 -21.36 20.11
N GLY A 109 -0.25 -21.30 18.79
CA GLY A 109 0.63 -20.53 17.90
C GLY A 109 0.57 -19.02 18.13
N ALA A 110 -0.61 -18.49 18.46
CA ALA A 110 -0.78 -17.08 18.78
C ALA A 110 -0.18 -16.73 20.14
N VAL A 111 -0.29 -17.61 21.14
CA VAL A 111 0.36 -17.45 22.45
C VAL A 111 1.88 -17.39 22.29
N LYS A 112 2.46 -18.31 21.50
CA LYS A 112 3.90 -18.31 21.23
C LYS A 112 4.35 -16.99 20.57
N ARG A 113 3.62 -16.54 19.54
CA ARG A 113 3.89 -15.27 18.84
C ARG A 113 3.80 -14.07 19.78
N LEU A 114 2.82 -14.05 20.68
CA LEU A 114 2.65 -12.98 21.66
C LEU A 114 3.82 -12.97 22.66
N CYS A 115 4.29 -14.13 23.10
CA CYS A 115 5.45 -14.24 23.99
C CYS A 115 6.72 -13.71 23.33
N GLU A 116 6.99 -14.12 22.07
CA GLU A 116 8.10 -13.58 21.26
C GLU A 116 8.02 -12.04 21.15
N ALA A 117 6.83 -11.50 20.89
CA ALA A 117 6.64 -10.06 20.78
C ALA A 117 6.85 -9.31 22.10
N ARG A 118 6.50 -9.92 23.25
CA ARG A 118 6.74 -9.35 24.58
C ARG A 118 8.23 -9.33 24.93
N ASP A 119 8.97 -10.35 24.52
CA ASP A 119 10.43 -10.43 24.73
C ASP A 119 11.16 -9.31 24.00
N LEU A 120 10.75 -8.98 22.77
CA LEU A 120 11.32 -7.90 21.96
C LEU A 120 11.05 -6.48 22.51
N VAL A 121 10.06 -6.34 23.40
CA VAL A 121 9.64 -5.04 23.98
C VAL A 121 10.19 -4.83 25.39
N ARG A 122 10.68 -5.89 26.05
CA ARG A 122 11.40 -5.79 27.33
C ARG A 122 12.79 -5.22 27.12
#